data_AF-K2SV56-F1
#
_entry.id   AF-K2SV56-F1
#
_cell.length_a   1.000
_cell.length_b   1.000
_cell.length_c   1.000
_cell.angle_alpha   90.00
_cell.angle_beta   90.00
_cell.angle_gamma   90.00
#
_symmetry.space_group_name_H-M   'P 1'
#
loop_
_entity.id
_entity.type
_entity.pdbx_description
1 polymer ?
#
loop_
_entity_poly.entity_id
_entity_poly.type
_entity_poly.pdbx_seq_one_letter_code
_entity_poly.pdbx_strand_id
1 'polypeptide(L)'
;MSEFVRRGFEDEREKGEAGRELERKRLEKRNKNFEVVELDEPLEPLPLSLPLESGLNDAPWDVPTNGRDIRGLDHGSVTALLDVYSIPFQQDMFLSQKKELFLRFIGANRALMHRVLD
;
A
#
# COMPACT_ATOMS: atom_id res chain seq x y z
N MET A 1 10.17 36.67 -23.28
CA MET A 1 9.62 36.30 -21.95
C MET A 1 8.60 35.16 -22.08
N SER A 2 8.93 34.07 -22.81
CA SER A 2 7.93 33.05 -23.19
C SER A 2 8.33 31.61 -22.89
N GLU A 3 9.36 31.36 -22.08
CA GLU A 3 9.82 30.00 -21.75
C GLU A 3 9.41 29.53 -20.36
N PHE A 4 8.93 30.42 -19.48
CA PHE A 4 8.58 30.06 -18.10
C PHE A 4 7.20 29.42 -17.94
N VAL A 5 6.29 29.52 -18.92
CA VAL A 5 4.91 29.03 -18.78
C VAL A 5 4.76 27.57 -19.22
N ARG A 6 5.68 27.01 -20.00
CA ARG A 6 5.59 25.62 -20.49
C ARG A 6 6.01 24.56 -19.48
N ARG A 7 6.91 24.89 -18.54
CA ARG A 7 7.51 23.91 -17.63
C ARG A 7 6.57 23.44 -16.50
N GLY A 8 5.57 24.23 -16.13
CA GLY A 8 4.62 23.86 -15.07
C GLY A 8 3.52 22.87 -15.48
N PHE A 9 3.25 22.72 -16.77
CA PHE A 9 2.18 21.84 -17.27
C PHE A 9 2.66 20.43 -17.66
N GLU A 10 3.96 20.22 -17.88
CA GLU A 10 4.53 18.90 -18.14
C GLU A 10 4.65 18.06 -16.86
N ASP A 11 5.06 18.68 -15.74
CA ASP A 11 5.17 18.02 -14.43
C ASP A 11 3.82 17.50 -13.88
N GLU A 12 2.70 18.19 -14.14
CA GLU A 12 1.37 17.72 -13.71
C GLU A 12 0.84 16.57 -14.57
N ARG A 13 1.19 16.53 -15.87
CA ARG A 13 0.81 15.43 -16.77
C ARG A 13 1.62 14.18 -16.48
N GLU A 14 2.93 14.29 -16.29
CA GLU A 14 3.79 13.15 -15.93
C GLU A 14 3.41 12.56 -14.57
N LYS A 15 3.10 13.38 -13.56
CA LYS A 15 2.60 12.88 -12.27
C LYS A 15 1.23 12.19 -12.40
N GLY A 16 0.35 12.72 -13.26
CA GLY A 16 -0.94 12.11 -13.56
C GLY A 16 -0.83 10.78 -14.31
N GLU A 17 0.13 10.65 -15.22
CA GLU A 17 0.39 9.42 -15.98
C GLU A 17 1.13 8.37 -15.14
N ALA A 18 2.14 8.78 -14.37
CA ALA A 18 2.82 7.92 -13.40
C ALA A 18 1.86 7.39 -12.33
N GLY A 19 0.95 8.24 -11.84
CA GLY A 19 -0.10 7.82 -10.90
C GLY A 19 -1.06 6.79 -11.52
N ARG A 20 -1.43 6.94 -12.80
CA ARG A 20 -2.28 5.97 -13.52
C ARG A 20 -1.56 4.64 -13.74
N GLU A 21 -0.28 4.65 -14.10
CA GLU A 21 0.49 3.43 -14.28
C GLU A 21 0.71 2.69 -12.95
N LEU A 22 0.96 3.45 -11.88
CA LEU A 22 1.10 2.93 -10.52
C LEU A 22 -0.20 2.28 -10.06
N GLU A 23 -1.35 2.91 -10.28
CA GLU A 23 -2.65 2.32 -9.96
C GLU A 23 -2.95 1.08 -10.82
N ARG A 24 -2.56 1.06 -12.09
CA ARG A 24 -2.67 -0.14 -12.94
C ARG A 24 -1.87 -1.31 -12.36
N LYS A 25 -0.61 -1.07 -12.00
CA LYS A 25 0.24 -2.08 -11.34
C LYS A 25 -0.35 -2.53 -10.01
N ARG A 26 -0.91 -1.61 -9.22
CA ARG A 26 -1.62 -1.97 -7.98
C ARG A 26 -2.81 -2.88 -8.25
N LEU A 27 -3.61 -2.58 -9.26
CA LEU A 27 -4.78 -3.40 -9.61
C LEU A 27 -4.38 -4.83 -10.01
N GLU A 28 -3.35 -4.98 -10.84
CA GLU A 28 -2.82 -6.30 -11.23
C GLU A 28 -2.38 -7.12 -10.01
N LYS A 29 -1.66 -6.47 -9.10
CA LYS A 29 -1.18 -7.09 -7.85
C LYS A 29 -2.33 -7.42 -6.89
N ARG A 30 -3.32 -6.55 -6.77
CA ARG A 30 -4.55 -6.79 -5.98
C ARG A 30 -5.30 -8.01 -6.47
N ASN A 31 -5.42 -8.18 -7.79
CA ASN A 31 -6.11 -9.34 -8.35
C ASN A 31 -5.39 -10.65 -8.00
N LYS A 32 -4.06 -10.66 -7.98
CA LYS A 32 -3.29 -11.82 -7.51
C LYS A 32 -3.47 -12.06 -6.01
N ASN A 33 -3.37 -11.00 -5.20
CA ASN A 33 -3.58 -11.10 -3.76
C ASN A 33 -5.01 -11.51 -3.38
N PHE A 34 -5.98 -11.31 -4.27
CA PHE A 34 -7.35 -11.78 -4.09
C PHE A 34 -7.48 -13.31 -4.22
N GLU A 35 -6.61 -13.94 -5.01
CA GLU A 35 -6.56 -15.40 -5.13
C GLU A 35 -5.94 -16.06 -3.90
N VAL A 36 -5.17 -15.29 -3.10
CA VAL A 36 -4.54 -15.77 -1.86
C VAL A 36 -5.60 -15.95 -0.77
N VAL A 37 -5.69 -17.16 -0.27
CA VAL A 37 -6.67 -17.54 0.77
C VAL A 37 -5.96 -17.96 2.07
N GLU A 38 -4.73 -18.46 1.97
CA GLU A 38 -3.95 -18.97 3.10
C GLU A 38 -3.05 -17.91 3.74
N LEU A 39 -2.78 -18.06 5.04
CA LEU A 39 -1.97 -17.10 5.81
C LEU A 39 -0.48 -17.15 5.46
N ASP A 40 0.02 -18.33 5.11
CA ASP A 40 1.44 -18.58 4.80
C ASP A 40 1.75 -18.38 3.30
N GLU A 41 0.72 -18.19 2.48
CA GLU A 41 0.87 -17.97 1.05
C GLU A 41 1.37 -16.54 0.77
N PRO A 42 2.38 -16.36 -0.10
CA PRO A 42 3.02 -15.08 -0.30
C PRO A 42 2.10 -14.09 -1.03
N LEU A 43 1.95 -12.90 -0.44
CA LEU A 43 1.30 -11.75 -1.04
C LEU A 43 2.32 -10.97 -1.88
N GLU A 44 1.91 -10.52 -3.07
CA GLU A 44 2.77 -9.64 -3.86
C GLU A 44 2.65 -8.20 -3.31
N PRO A 45 3.77 -7.58 -2.86
CA PRO A 45 3.74 -6.23 -2.33
C PRO A 45 3.32 -5.24 -3.42
N LEU A 46 2.44 -4.30 -3.02
CA LEU A 46 1.97 -3.24 -3.91
C LEU A 46 3.06 -2.18 -4.11
N PRO A 47 3.15 -1.56 -5.31
CA PRO A 47 4.05 -0.44 -5.51
C PRO A 47 3.68 0.73 -4.59
N LEU A 48 4.70 1.30 -3.97
CA LEU A 48 4.61 2.39 -3.00
C LEU A 48 4.15 3.68 -3.70
N SER A 49 3.37 4.53 -3.01
CA SER A 49 2.74 5.72 -3.61
C SER A 49 3.72 6.84 -3.91
N LEU A 50 4.89 6.84 -3.27
CA LEU A 50 5.94 7.82 -3.48
C LEU A 50 7.14 7.15 -4.13
N PRO A 51 7.74 7.76 -5.17
CA PRO A 51 9.08 7.36 -5.58
C PRO A 51 10.01 7.55 -4.38
N LEU A 52 10.79 6.53 -4.06
CA LEU A 52 11.75 6.49 -2.94
C LEU A 52 12.89 7.51 -3.16
N GLU A 53 12.59 8.81 -3.21
CA GLU A 53 13.61 9.84 -3.42
C GLU A 53 14.31 10.28 -2.14
N SER A 54 14.02 9.69 -0.98
CA SER A 54 14.79 9.95 0.24
C SER A 54 14.69 8.78 1.21
N GLY A 55 15.78 8.02 1.34
CA GLY A 55 16.13 7.28 2.57
C GLY A 55 15.22 6.13 3.02
N LEU A 56 14.06 5.90 2.41
CA LEU A 56 13.15 4.79 2.78
C LEU A 56 13.59 3.42 2.27
N ASN A 57 14.76 3.31 1.64
CA ASN A 57 15.48 2.02 1.58
C ASN A 57 15.86 1.52 3.00
N ASP A 58 15.90 2.42 3.98
CA ASP A 58 16.06 2.14 5.41
C ASP A 58 14.73 2.25 6.17
N ALA A 59 13.58 2.00 5.53
CA ALA A 59 12.37 1.73 6.30
C ALA A 59 12.69 0.50 7.19
N PRO A 60 12.69 0.63 8.52
CA PRO A 60 13.18 -0.43 9.41
C PRO A 60 12.24 -1.64 9.49
N TRP A 61 11.26 -1.73 8.59
CA TRP A 61 10.20 -2.72 8.64
C TRP A 61 10.01 -3.34 7.24
N ASP A 62 10.11 -4.67 7.20
CA ASP A 62 9.79 -5.45 6.02
C ASP A 62 8.31 -5.29 5.69
N VAL A 63 8.00 -4.92 4.45
CA VAL A 63 6.61 -4.93 3.96
C VAL A 63 6.08 -6.36 4.13
N PRO A 64 4.93 -6.54 4.82
CA PRO A 64 4.39 -7.87 5.08
C PRO A 64 4.29 -8.68 3.80
N THR A 65 4.92 -9.85 3.79
CA THR A 65 5.01 -10.70 2.60
C THR A 65 3.93 -11.77 2.58
N ASN A 66 3.18 -11.94 3.66
CA ASN A 66 2.13 -12.95 3.81
C ASN A 66 1.09 -12.48 4.86
N GLY A 67 -0.01 -13.23 4.97
CA GLY A 67 -1.10 -12.90 5.92
C GLY A 67 -0.68 -13.03 7.39
N ARG A 68 0.25 -13.94 7.71
CA ARG A 68 0.77 -14.13 9.07
C ARG A 68 1.55 -12.92 9.57
N ASP A 69 2.35 -12.30 8.71
CA ASP A 69 3.09 -11.08 9.02
C ASP A 69 2.11 -9.94 9.36
N ILE A 70 1.05 -9.79 8.56
CA ILE A 70 -0.01 -8.77 8.80
C ILE A 70 -0.70 -9.01 10.15
N ARG A 71 -0.95 -10.28 10.51
CA ARG A 71 -1.54 -10.65 11.80
C ARG A 71 -0.63 -10.25 12.96
N GLY A 72 0.68 -10.38 12.80
CA GLY A 72 1.67 -10.02 13.82
C GLY A 72 1.92 -8.52 14.01
N LEU A 73 1.44 -7.66 13.12
CA LEU A 73 1.72 -6.22 13.20
C LEU A 73 1.09 -5.56 14.43
N ASP A 74 1.85 -4.64 15.03
CA ASP A 74 1.41 -3.78 16.12
C ASP A 74 0.85 -2.44 15.60
N HIS A 75 0.35 -1.60 16.51
CA HIS A 75 -0.22 -0.30 16.14
C HIS A 75 0.76 0.61 15.41
N GLY A 76 2.04 0.63 15.83
CA GLY A 76 3.06 1.45 15.20
C GLY A 76 3.32 1.02 13.77
N SER A 77 3.53 -0.27 13.55
CA SER A 77 3.86 -0.82 12.22
C SER A 77 2.70 -0.68 11.25
N VAL A 78 1.45 -0.96 11.66
CA VAL A 78 0.30 -0.78 10.75
C VAL A 78 0.08 0.70 10.43
N THR A 79 0.25 1.61 11.38
CA THR A 79 0.12 3.05 11.08
C THR A 79 1.20 3.51 10.08
N ALA A 80 2.45 3.12 10.27
CA ALA A 80 3.53 3.43 9.32
C ALA A 80 3.27 2.85 7.92
N LEU A 81 2.74 1.62 7.86
CA LEU A 81 2.33 0.96 6.62
C LEU A 81 1.22 1.74 5.90
N LEU A 82 0.20 2.17 6.63
CA LEU A 82 -0.88 2.99 6.07
C LEU A 82 -0.35 4.33 5.55
N ASP A 83 0.57 4.98 6.26
CA ASP A 83 1.21 6.23 5.82
C ASP A 83 2.04 6.04 4.53
N VAL A 84 2.84 4.98 4.47
CA VAL A 84 3.69 4.65 3.31
C VAL A 84 2.88 4.35 2.06
N TYR A 85 1.72 3.70 2.20
CA TYR A 85 0.78 3.48 1.11
C TYR A 85 -0.18 4.65 0.89
N SER A 86 -0.06 5.72 1.69
CA SER A 86 -0.92 6.91 1.68
C SER A 86 -2.41 6.54 1.80
N ILE A 87 -2.70 5.53 2.60
CA ILE A 87 -4.06 5.05 2.89
C ILE A 87 -4.65 5.96 3.97
N PRO A 88 -5.81 6.59 3.74
CA PRO A 88 -6.44 7.42 4.76
C PRO A 88 -6.94 6.57 5.94
N PHE A 89 -6.56 6.94 7.16
CA PHE A 89 -7.02 6.32 8.41
C PHE A 89 -7.25 7.38 9.50
N GLN A 90 -8.01 7.03 10.53
CA GLN A 90 -8.15 7.86 11.73
C GLN A 90 -7.19 7.34 12.81
N GLN A 91 -6.53 8.25 13.54
CA GLN A 91 -5.52 7.87 14.54
C GLN A 91 -6.11 6.98 15.64
N ASP A 92 -7.35 7.24 16.05
CA ASP A 92 -8.07 6.55 17.11
C ASP A 92 -8.67 5.18 16.70
N MET A 93 -8.47 4.74 15.45
CA MET A 93 -8.94 3.42 15.00
C MET A 93 -8.24 2.28 15.76
N PHE A 94 -9.00 1.21 16.01
CA PHE A 94 -8.47 -0.03 16.56
C PHE A 94 -7.48 -0.70 15.60
N LEU A 95 -6.57 -1.52 16.14
CA LEU A 95 -5.57 -2.25 15.34
C LEU A 95 -6.22 -3.10 14.25
N SER A 96 -7.32 -3.79 14.57
CA SER A 96 -8.08 -4.60 13.64
C SER A 96 -8.64 -3.77 12.47
N GLN A 97 -9.15 -2.57 12.75
CA GLN A 97 -9.66 -1.66 11.71
C GLN A 97 -8.53 -1.16 10.80
N LYS A 98 -7.37 -0.83 11.38
CA LYS A 98 -6.18 -0.42 10.62
C LYS A 98 -5.67 -1.55 9.73
N LYS A 99 -5.64 -2.80 10.24
CA LYS A 99 -5.31 -4.00 9.47
C LYS A 99 -6.32 -4.26 8.35
N GLU A 100 -7.61 -4.10 8.64
CA GLU A 100 -8.67 -4.25 7.65
C GLU A 100 -8.54 -3.24 6.50
N LEU A 101 -8.22 -1.98 6.79
CA LEU A 101 -7.95 -0.97 5.76
C LEU A 101 -6.80 -1.39 4.84
N PHE A 102 -5.71 -1.88 5.42
CA PHE A 102 -4.58 -2.37 4.65
C PHE A 102 -4.95 -3.60 3.81
N LEU A 103 -5.63 -4.59 4.41
CA LEU A 103 -6.07 -5.81 3.72
C LEU A 103 -6.99 -5.50 2.54
N ARG A 104 -7.94 -4.58 2.71
CA ARG A 104 -8.79 -4.09 1.62
C ARG A 104 -7.97 -3.38 0.55
N PHE A 105 -6.98 -2.59 0.95
CA PHE A 105 -6.10 -1.90 0.03
C PHE A 105 -5.23 -2.86 -0.78
N ILE A 106 -4.76 -3.97 -0.22
CA ILE A 106 -4.00 -4.99 -0.96
C ILE A 106 -4.88 -5.94 -1.79
N GLY A 107 -6.21 -5.81 -1.71
CA GLY A 107 -7.15 -6.67 -2.43
C GLY A 107 -7.34 -8.05 -1.81
N ALA A 108 -7.05 -8.22 -0.51
CA ALA A 108 -7.17 -9.49 0.18
C ALA A 108 -8.62 -10.02 0.13
N ASN A 109 -8.76 -11.34 -0.08
CA ASN A 109 -10.06 -12.00 -0.02
C ASN A 109 -10.64 -11.95 1.41
N ARG A 110 -11.96 -12.00 1.51
CA ARG A 110 -12.70 -12.04 2.79
C ARG A 110 -12.26 -13.20 3.68
N ALA A 111 -11.91 -14.35 3.09
CA ALA A 111 -11.41 -15.49 3.83
C ALA A 111 -10.04 -15.21 4.49
N LEU A 112 -9.10 -14.59 3.76
CA LEU A 112 -7.82 -14.17 4.30
C LEU A 112 -8.01 -13.09 5.36
N MET A 113 -8.89 -12.11 5.11
CA MET A 113 -9.19 -11.05 6.09
C MET A 113 -9.67 -11.61 7.43
N HIS A 114 -10.62 -12.54 7.42
CA HIS A 114 -11.09 -13.16 8.65
C HIS A 114 -9.97 -13.88 9.40
N ARG A 115 -9.10 -14.61 8.69
CA ARG A 115 -7.97 -15.34 9.31
C ARG A 115 -6.91 -14.43 9.92
N VAL A 116 -6.75 -13.21 9.39
CA VAL A 116 -5.79 -12.22 9.89
C VAL A 116 -6.37 -11.41 11.06
N LEU A 117 -7.69 -11.20 11.06
CA LEU A 117 -8.38 -10.38 12.06
C LEU A 117 -8.87 -11.18 13.28
N ASP A 118 -9.06 -12.50 13.16
CA ASP A 118 -9.17 -13.45 14.28
C ASP A 118 -7.83 -13.64 15.01
#